data_AF-A0A3B0RUI3-F1
#
_entry.id   AF-A0A3B0RUI3-F1
#
_cell.length_a   1.000
_cell.length_b   1.000
_cell.length_c   1.000
_cell.angle_alpha   90.00
_cell.angle_beta   90.00
_cell.angle_gamma   90.00
#
_symmetry.space_group_name_H-M   'P 1'
#
loop_
_entity.id
_entity.type
_entity.pdbx_description
1 polymer ?
#
loop_
_entity_poly.entity_id
_entity_poly.type
_entity_poly.pdbx_seq_one_letter_code
_entity_poly.pdbx_strand_id
1 'polypeptide(L)'
;MSNLKTEVDRRRTFAIIAHPDAGKTTLTEKLLLFGGAIQMAGEVKARGDRRRARSDWMKVEQERGISVASSVMSFEYDGRMFNLLDTPGHEDFSEDT
;
A
#
# COMPACT_ATOMS: atom_id res chain seq x y z
N MET A 1 -6.95 -11.64 -28.94
CA MET A 1 -6.09 -12.02 -27.80
C MET A 1 -5.09 -10.90 -27.61
N SER A 2 -5.00 -10.32 -26.40
CA SER A 2 -3.97 -9.32 -26.14
C SER A 2 -2.59 -9.96 -26.25
N ASN A 3 -1.66 -9.25 -26.87
CA ASN A 3 -0.28 -9.68 -26.97
C ASN A 3 0.34 -9.64 -25.57
N LEU A 4 0.92 -10.76 -25.10
CA LEU A 4 1.54 -10.87 -23.78
C LEU A 4 2.52 -9.72 -23.51
N LYS A 5 3.28 -9.31 -24.53
CA LYS A 5 4.23 -8.21 -24.42
C LYS A 5 3.53 -6.89 -24.09
N THR A 6 2.42 -6.59 -24.77
CA THR A 6 1.60 -5.40 -24.50
C THR A 6 1.04 -5.40 -23.08
N GLU A 7 0.61 -6.56 -22.59
CA GLU A 7 0.11 -6.70 -21.22
C GLU A 7 1.22 -6.49 -20.17
N VAL A 8 2.42 -6.98 -20.41
CA VAL A 8 3.57 -6.76 -19.53
C VAL A 8 3.98 -5.28 -19.53
N ASP A 9 4.09 -4.68 -20.72
CA ASP A 9 4.54 -3.30 -20.89
C ASP A 9 3.61 -2.26 -20.25
N ARG A 10 2.31 -2.58 -20.08
CA ARG A 10 1.34 -1.69 -19.40
C ARG A 10 1.31 -1.80 -17.88
N ARG A 11 1.96 -2.80 -17.27
CA ARG A 11 1.89 -3.06 -15.81
C ARG A 11 3.03 -2.38 -15.04
N ARG A 12 2.72 -1.79 -13.90
CA ARG A 12 3.68 -1.16 -12.97
C ARG A 12 3.38 -1.68 -11.56
N THR A 13 4.31 -2.42 -10.98
CA THR A 13 4.15 -2.98 -9.62
C THR A 13 5.20 -2.36 -8.71
N PHE A 14 4.78 -1.80 -7.58
CA PHE A 14 5.67 -1.06 -6.69
C PHE A 14 5.16 -1.06 -5.24
N ALA A 15 6.04 -0.68 -4.32
CA ALA A 15 5.75 -0.48 -2.91
C ALA A 15 6.17 0.94 -2.48
N ILE A 16 5.56 1.48 -1.43
CA ILE A 16 5.92 2.78 -0.85
C ILE A 16 6.54 2.55 0.52
N ILE A 17 7.87 2.67 0.59
CA ILE A 17 8.67 2.45 1.79
C ILE A 17 9.16 3.81 2.29
N ALA A 18 8.93 4.12 3.57
CA ALA A 18 9.37 5.36 4.21
C ALA A 18 9.26 5.25 5.73
N HIS A 19 9.90 6.15 6.48
CA HIS A 19 9.83 6.23 7.95
C HIS A 19 8.37 6.36 8.48
N PRO A 20 8.06 5.94 9.71
CA PRO A 20 6.80 6.29 10.38
C PRO A 20 6.45 7.78 10.19
N ASP A 21 5.16 8.05 10.03
CA ASP A 21 4.59 9.39 9.83
C ASP A 21 5.09 10.20 8.62
N ALA A 22 5.91 9.63 7.72
CA ALA A 22 6.36 10.28 6.47
C ALA A 22 5.25 10.48 5.42
N GLY A 23 3.98 10.21 5.76
CA GLY A 23 2.84 10.42 4.85
C GLY A 23 2.58 9.30 3.84
N LYS A 24 3.12 8.08 4.04
CA LYS A 24 2.89 6.91 3.15
C LYS A 24 1.41 6.68 2.85
N THR A 25 0.59 6.62 3.90
CA THR A 25 -0.86 6.38 3.79
C THR A 25 -1.54 7.50 3.00
N THR A 26 -1.17 8.76 3.26
CA THR A 26 -1.71 9.92 2.54
C THR A 26 -1.33 9.87 1.05
N LEU A 27 -0.11 9.49 0.72
CA LEU A 27 0.33 9.33 -0.67
C LEU A 27 -0.46 8.20 -1.36
N THR A 28 -0.62 7.05 -0.71
CA THR A 28 -1.42 5.93 -1.22
C THR A 28 -2.86 6.34 -1.51
N GLU A 29 -3.52 7.06 -0.61
CA GLU A 29 -4.88 7.57 -0.83
C GLU A 29 -4.97 8.46 -2.06
N LYS A 30 -3.98 9.35 -2.25
CA LYS A 30 -3.96 10.26 -3.40
C LYS A 30 -3.74 9.51 -4.71
N LEU A 31 -2.84 8.54 -4.74
CA LEU A 31 -2.61 7.71 -5.93
C LEU A 31 -3.87 6.94 -6.33
N LEU A 32 -4.57 6.34 -5.36
CA LEU A 32 -5.84 5.66 -5.62
C LEU A 32 -6.92 6.62 -6.11
N LEU A 33 -7.02 7.82 -5.52
CA LEU A 33 -7.95 8.85 -5.96
C LEU A 33 -7.68 9.28 -7.42
N PHE A 34 -6.41 9.51 -7.78
CA PHE A 34 -6.02 9.87 -9.15
C PHE A 34 -6.24 8.73 -10.14
N GLY A 35 -6.13 7.48 -9.70
CA GLY A 35 -6.46 6.28 -10.49
C GLY A 35 -7.96 5.97 -10.58
N GLY A 36 -8.84 6.84 -10.10
CA GLY A 36 -10.30 6.62 -10.09
C GLY A 36 -10.78 5.56 -9.08
N ALA A 37 -9.87 5.02 -8.26
CA ALA A 37 -10.15 4.03 -7.22
C ALA A 37 -10.70 4.68 -5.94
N ILE A 38 -11.78 5.45 -6.06
CA ILE A 38 -12.35 6.29 -4.99
C ILE A 38 -12.72 5.48 -3.74
N GLN A 39 -13.34 4.31 -3.92
CA GLN A 39 -13.73 3.44 -2.79
C GLN A 39 -12.49 2.94 -2.03
N MET A 40 -11.47 2.45 -2.75
CA MET A 40 -10.22 2.00 -2.14
C MET A 40 -9.49 3.14 -1.43
N ALA A 41 -9.49 4.35 -2.00
CA ALA A 41 -8.91 5.53 -1.35
C ALA A 41 -9.62 5.84 -0.01
N GLY A 42 -10.95 5.74 0.04
CA GLY A 42 -11.73 5.92 1.26
C GLY A 42 -11.43 4.86 2.33
N GLU A 43 -11.25 3.60 1.92
CA GLU A 43 -10.88 2.50 2.82
C GLU A 43 -9.48 2.67 3.42
N VAL A 44 -8.50 3.09 2.61
CA VAL A 44 -7.13 3.36 3.08
C VAL A 44 -7.13 4.46 4.13
N LYS A 45 -7.89 5.54 3.90
CA LYS A 45 -8.05 6.63 4.87
C LYS A 45 -8.66 6.16 6.19
N ALA A 46 -9.78 5.44 6.10
CA ALA A 46 -10.45 4.89 7.28
C ALA A 46 -9.58 3.87 8.04
N ARG A 47 -8.67 3.17 7.35
CA ARG A 47 -7.68 2.27 7.97
C ARG A 47 -6.57 3.07 8.65
N GLY A 48 -6.04 4.11 8.01
CA GLY A 48 -5.03 5.01 8.58
C GLY A 48 -5.51 5.68 9.87
N ASP A 49 -6.75 6.20 9.88
CA ASP A 49 -7.38 6.80 11.05
C ASP A 49 -7.55 5.80 12.20
N ARG A 50 -7.95 4.56 11.89
CA ARG A 50 -8.01 3.46 12.87
C ARG A 50 -6.64 3.02 13.37
N ARG A 51 -5.60 3.08 12.54
CA ARG A 51 -4.22 2.68 12.89
C ARG A 51 -3.60 3.68 13.87
N ARG A 52 -3.90 4.97 13.75
CA ARG A 52 -3.48 6.03 14.71
C ARG A 52 -4.03 5.82 16.14
N ALA A 53 -5.18 5.18 16.27
CA ALA A 53 -5.76 4.82 17.58
C ALA A 53 -5.24 3.48 18.16
N ARG A 54 -4.36 2.78 17.43
CA ARG A 54 -3.99 1.36 17.66
C ARG A 54 -2.49 1.12 17.89
N SER A 55 -1.76 2.07 18.48
CA SER A 55 -0.33 1.88 18.82
C SER A 55 -0.07 0.59 19.61
N ASP A 56 -1.05 0.12 20.38
CA ASP A 56 -0.96 -1.13 21.16
C ASP A 56 -1.14 -2.41 20.32
N TRP A 57 -1.70 -2.32 19.11
CA TRP A 57 -1.96 -3.48 18.25
C TRP A 57 -0.71 -3.97 17.51
N MET A 58 0.17 -3.04 17.10
CA MET A 58 1.44 -3.38 16.43
C MET A 58 2.38 -4.19 17.34
N LYS A 59 2.41 -3.92 18.66
CA LYS A 59 3.18 -4.72 19.63
C LYS A 59 2.71 -6.17 19.71
N VAL A 60 1.39 -6.39 19.74
CA VAL A 60 0.80 -7.73 19.79
C VAL A 60 1.06 -8.52 18.50
N GLU A 61 1.20 -7.84 17.36
CA GLU A 61 1.47 -8.48 16.07
C GLU A 61 2.94 -8.87 15.91
N GLN A 62 3.86 -8.02 16.38
CA GLN A 62 5.28 -8.30 16.46
C GLN A 62 5.55 -9.49 17.40
N GLU A 63 4.93 -9.52 18.59
CA GLU A 63 5.03 -10.64 19.55
C GLU A 63 4.47 -11.96 19.02
N ARG A 64 3.53 -11.91 18.06
CA ARG A 64 2.92 -13.11 17.47
C ARG A 64 3.55 -13.53 16.14
N GLY A 65 4.51 -12.77 15.60
CA GLY A 65 5.14 -13.03 14.31
C GLY A 65 4.16 -12.97 13.13
N ILE A 66 3.03 -12.27 13.29
CA ILE A 66 1.98 -12.18 12.26
C ILE A 66 2.21 -10.88 11.50
N SER A 67 2.91 -10.96 10.37
CA SER A 67 3.02 -9.82 9.45
C SER A 67 1.63 -9.53 8.88
N VAL A 68 1.08 -8.35 9.16
CA VAL A 68 -0.24 -7.95 8.66
C VAL A 68 -0.20 -7.89 7.14
N ALA A 69 -0.83 -8.91 6.55
CA ALA A 69 -1.15 -9.06 5.14
C ALA A 69 -0.87 -7.82 4.30
N SER A 70 0.26 -7.83 3.59
CA SER A 70 0.57 -6.91 2.51
C SER A 70 -0.63 -6.89 1.56
N SER A 71 -1.45 -5.85 1.67
CA SER A 71 -2.65 -5.71 0.85
C SER A 71 -2.21 -5.12 -0.49
N VAL A 72 -2.51 -5.79 -1.59
CA VAL A 72 -2.24 -5.28 -2.94
C VAL A 72 -3.44 -4.47 -3.40
N MET A 73 -3.20 -3.24 -3.83
CA MET A 73 -4.21 -2.35 -4.40
C MET A 73 -3.89 -2.12 -5.88
N SER A 74 -4.86 -2.38 -6.75
CA SER A 74 -4.68 -2.21 -8.20
C SER A 74 -5.53 -1.05 -8.71
N PHE A 75 -4.95 -0.18 -9.53
CA PHE A 75 -5.66 0.93 -10.17
C PHE A 75 -5.14 1.19 -11.58
N GLU A 76 -5.94 1.84 -12.43
CA GLU A 76 -5.53 2.21 -13.78
C GLU A 76 -5.28 3.72 -13.86
N TYR A 77 -4.21 4.12 -14.53
CA TYR A 77 -3.91 5.52 -14.79
C TYR A 77 -3.17 5.65 -16.12
N ASP A 78 -3.65 6.53 -17.01
CA ASP A 78 -3.03 6.79 -18.33
C ASP A 78 -2.79 5.50 -19.15
N GLY A 79 -3.80 4.61 -19.19
CA GLY A 79 -3.73 3.32 -19.90
C GLY A 79 -2.75 2.30 -19.31
N ARG A 80 -2.17 2.57 -18.12
CA ARG A 80 -1.26 1.68 -17.39
C ARG A 80 -1.95 1.11 -16.16
N MET A 81 -1.72 -0.17 -15.90
CA MET A 81 -2.16 -0.85 -14.69
C MET A 81 -1.10 -0.70 -13.61
N PHE A 82 -1.46 -0.13 -12.47
CA PHE A 82 -0.61 -0.02 -11.29
C PHE A 82 -1.03 -1.03 -10.23
N ASN A 83 -0.06 -1.67 -9.60
CA ASN A 83 -0.25 -2.56 -8.46
C ASN A 83 0.64 -2.04 -7.32
N LEU A 84 0.00 -1.50 -6.29
CA LEU A 84 0.64 -0.94 -5.12
C LEU A 84 0.57 -1.94 -3.96
N LEU A 85 1.72 -2.29 -3.42
CA LEU A 85 1.85 -3.09 -2.21
C LEU A 85 1.86 -2.15 -1.00
N ASP A 86 0.87 -2.28 -0.10
CA ASP A 86 0.91 -1.59 1.21
C ASP A 86 1.95 -2.28 2.10
N THR A 87 3.00 -1.54 2.46
CA THR A 87 4.01 -2.00 3.42
C THR A 87 3.68 -1.46 4.82
N PRO A 88 3.80 -2.28 5.89
CA PRO A 88 3.67 -1.80 7.26
C PRO A 88 4.65 -0.66 7.60
N GLY A 89 4.39 0.05 8.71
CA GLY A 89 5.26 1.11 9.21
C GLY A 89 6.70 0.64 9.38
N HIS A 90 7.65 1.41 8.86
CA HIS A 90 9.07 1.08 8.75
C HIS A 90 9.83 1.12 10.09
N GLU A 91 9.18 0.84 11.22
CA GLU A 91 9.94 0.56 12.45
C GLU A 91 10.72 -0.76 12.34
N ASP A 92 10.26 -1.70 11.50
CA ASP A 92 10.82 -3.06 11.40
C ASP A 92 11.73 -3.32 10.19
N PHE A 93 11.99 -2.32 9.33
CA PHE A 93 12.76 -2.53 8.08
C PHE A 93 14.28 -2.38 8.23
N SER A 94 14.82 -2.33 9.45
CA SER A 94 16.26 -2.23 9.71
C SER A 94 16.98 -3.56 9.98
N GLU A 95 16.32 -4.71 9.87
CA GLU A 95 17.01 -6.02 10.06
C GLU A 95 17.41 -6.75 8.77
N ASP A 96 16.98 -6.31 7.58
CA ASP A 96 17.30 -6.99 6.31
C ASP A 96 18.02 -6.07 5.27
N THR A 97 19.07 -5.34 5.68
CA THR A 97 20.06 -4.79 4.74
C THR A 97 21.48 -4.97 5.26
#